data_AF-A0A849IQH9-F1
#
_entry.id   AF-A0A849IQH9-F1
#
_cell.length_a   1.000
_cell.length_b   1.000
_cell.length_c   1.000
_cell.angle_alpha   90.00
_cell.angle_beta   90.00
_cell.angle_gamma   90.00
#
_symmetry.space_group_name_H-M   'P 1'
#
loop_
_entity.id
_entity.type
_entity.pdbx_description
1 polymer ?
#
loop_
_entity_poly.entity_id
_entity_poly.type
_entity_poly.pdbx_seq_one_letter_code
_entity_poly.pdbx_strand_id
1 'polypeptide(L)'
;MSWITNNILTLHGALALFIVFLLPALEASIFVGFVFPGETAVILGGVLAFEHRITLPEAMIAASAGAIIGDSIGYFVGQKWGHALIDRLTGRFLKPESVHAAVSFVARR
;
A
#
# COMPACT_ATOMS: atom_id res chain seq x y z
N MET A 1 0.34 16.08 -33.31
CA MET A 1 -1.06 15.62 -33.11
C MET A 1 -1.17 14.35 -32.26
N SER A 2 -0.07 13.73 -31.78
CA SER A 2 -0.13 12.59 -30.83
C SER A 2 -0.06 13.01 -29.35
N TRP A 3 0.55 14.15 -29.04
CA TRP A 3 0.70 14.64 -27.68
C TRP A 3 -0.64 15.05 -27.03
N ILE A 4 -1.59 15.59 -27.82
CA ILE A 4 -2.91 16.04 -27.32
C ILE A 4 -3.87 14.86 -27.14
N THR A 5 -3.85 13.89 -28.06
CA THR A 5 -4.61 12.64 -27.94
C THR A 5 -4.16 11.81 -26.74
N ASN A 6 -2.84 11.77 -26.46
CA ASN A 6 -2.31 11.11 -25.27
C ASN A 6 -2.80 11.77 -23.97
N ASN A 7 -2.86 13.11 -23.90
CA ASN A 7 -3.31 13.82 -22.69
C ASN A 7 -4.82 13.71 -22.41
N ILE A 8 -5.64 13.45 -23.43
CA ILE A 8 -7.10 13.29 -23.28
C ILE A 8 -7.46 11.83 -22.95
N LEU A 9 -6.69 10.85 -23.45
CA LEU A 9 -6.82 9.44 -23.08
C LEU A 9 -6.26 9.16 -21.67
N THR A 10 -5.21 9.88 -21.25
CA THR A 10 -4.69 9.80 -19.88
C THR A 10 -5.62 10.37 -18.83
N LEU A 11 -6.67 11.15 -19.14
CA LEU A 11 -7.60 11.58 -18.08
C LEU A 11 -8.40 10.40 -17.50
N HIS A 12 -8.69 9.37 -18.31
CA HIS A 12 -9.28 8.12 -17.83
C HIS A 12 -8.20 7.13 -17.35
N GLY A 13 -7.07 7.05 -18.06
CA GLY A 13 -5.95 6.17 -17.71
C GLY A 13 -5.14 6.60 -16.48
N ALA A 14 -4.97 7.90 -16.24
CA ALA A 14 -4.23 8.43 -15.09
C ALA A 14 -5.03 8.29 -13.80
N LEU A 15 -6.36 8.41 -13.85
CA LEU A 15 -7.20 8.06 -12.71
C LEU A 15 -7.09 6.57 -12.37
N ALA A 16 -7.09 5.70 -13.39
CA ALA A 16 -6.85 4.28 -13.20
C ALA A 16 -5.46 4.01 -12.60
N LEU A 17 -4.40 4.59 -13.16
CA LEU A 17 -3.03 4.47 -12.62
C LEU A 17 -2.91 5.03 -11.21
N PHE A 18 -3.59 6.14 -10.92
CA PHE A 18 -3.63 6.74 -9.60
C PHE A 18 -4.32 5.81 -8.59
N ILE A 19 -5.42 5.15 -8.95
CA ILE A 19 -6.09 4.17 -8.10
C ILE A 19 -5.21 2.93 -7.90
N VAL A 20 -4.61 2.42 -8.98
CA VAL A 20 -3.69 1.26 -8.98
C VAL A 20 -2.43 1.55 -8.15
N PHE A 21 -2.01 2.81 -8.07
CA PHE A 21 -0.93 3.26 -7.20
C PHE A 21 -1.38 3.44 -5.75
N LEU A 22 -2.48 4.18 -5.56
CA LEU A 22 -2.91 4.65 -4.24
C LEU A 22 -3.45 3.52 -3.37
N LEU A 23 -4.21 2.58 -3.93
CA LEU A 23 -4.80 1.50 -3.14
C LEU A 23 -3.74 0.58 -2.52
N PRO A 24 -2.74 0.05 -3.27
CA PRO A 24 -1.63 -0.68 -2.66
C PRO A 24 -0.81 0.18 -1.68
N ALA A 25 -0.60 1.47 -1.98
CA ALA A 25 0.12 2.37 -1.08
C ALA A 25 -0.60 2.53 0.27
N LEU A 26 -1.93 2.66 0.25
CA LEU A 26 -2.76 2.78 1.45
C LEU A 26 -2.85 1.46 2.23
N GLU A 27 -2.98 0.33 1.52
CA GLU A 27 -2.98 -1.01 2.12
C GLU A 27 -1.70 -1.25 2.94
N ALA A 28 -0.54 -0.94 2.33
CA ALA A 28 0.77 -1.13 2.93
C ALA A 28 1.13 -0.11 4.04
N SER A 29 0.64 1.14 3.95
CA SER A 29 1.12 2.22 4.83
C SER A 29 0.52 2.30 6.22
N ILE A 30 -0.67 1.78 6.51
CA ILE A 30 -1.34 2.02 7.81
C ILE A 30 -1.83 0.72 8.48
N PHE A 31 -1.40 -0.47 8.05
CA PHE A 31 -1.99 -1.73 8.55
C PHE A 31 -3.54 -1.74 8.43
N VAL A 32 -4.10 -0.85 7.61
CA VAL A 32 -5.51 -0.82 7.22
C VAL A 32 -5.70 -1.75 6.01
N GLY A 33 -4.92 -2.83 5.95
CA GLY A 33 -5.10 -3.89 4.98
C GLY A 33 -6.48 -4.57 5.09
N PHE A 34 -7.18 -4.36 6.20
CA PHE A 34 -8.57 -4.79 6.35
C PHE A 34 -9.59 -3.96 5.55
N VAL A 35 -9.26 -2.72 5.14
CA VAL A 35 -10.25 -1.80 4.53
C VAL A 35 -9.93 -1.47 3.07
N PHE A 36 -8.66 -1.48 2.66
CA PHE A 36 -8.26 -1.11 1.29
C PHE A 36 -7.81 -2.32 0.48
N PRO A 37 -8.56 -2.73 -0.57
CA PRO A 37 -8.24 -3.90 -1.38
C PRO A 37 -7.23 -3.54 -2.49
N GLY A 38 -5.93 -3.48 -2.18
CA GLY A 38 -4.89 -3.18 -3.16
C GLY A 38 -4.70 -4.29 -4.19
N GLU A 39 -4.85 -5.57 -3.82
CA GLU A 39 -4.85 -6.69 -4.79
C GLU A 39 -5.93 -6.50 -5.87
N THR A 40 -7.13 -6.08 -5.47
CA THR A 40 -8.23 -5.78 -6.41
C THR A 40 -7.87 -4.62 -7.33
N ALA A 41 -7.17 -3.60 -6.82
CA ALA A 41 -6.70 -2.48 -7.63
C ALA A 41 -5.72 -2.95 -8.71
N VAL A 42 -4.77 -3.84 -8.37
CA VAL A 42 -3.82 -4.41 -9.33
C VAL A 42 -4.55 -5.24 -10.39
N ILE A 43 -5.53 -6.07 -9.99
CA ILE A 43 -6.35 -6.86 -10.92
C ILE A 43 -7.10 -5.94 -11.88
N LEU A 44 -7.74 -4.88 -11.37
CA LEU A 44 -8.43 -3.88 -12.19
C LEU A 44 -7.46 -3.14 -13.14
N GLY A 45 -6.25 -2.83 -12.68
CA GLY A 45 -5.18 -2.32 -13.53
C GLY A 45 -4.84 -3.26 -14.69
N GLY A 46 -4.77 -4.58 -14.42
CA GLY A 46 -4.58 -5.60 -15.45
C GLY A 46 -5.73 -5.67 -16.46
N VAL A 47 -6.99 -5.57 -15.99
CA VAL A 47 -8.18 -5.53 -16.86
C VAL A 47 -8.17 -4.29 -17.74
N LEU A 48 -7.82 -3.13 -17.20
CA LEU A 48 -7.70 -1.89 -17.96
C LEU A 48 -6.55 -1.92 -18.96
N ALA A 49 -5.47 -2.65 -18.66
CA ALA A 49 -4.41 -2.90 -19.61
C ALA A 49 -4.86 -3.81 -20.76
N PHE A 50 -5.68 -4.81 -20.47
CA PHE A 50 -6.29 -5.69 -21.47
C PHE A 50 -7.26 -4.92 -22.40
N GLU A 51 -8.01 -3.96 -21.87
CA GLU A 51 -8.88 -3.09 -22.68
C GLU A 51 -8.15 -1.98 -23.46
N HIS A 52 -6.80 -2.00 -23.48
CA HIS A 52 -5.95 -0.97 -24.10
C HIS A 52 -6.20 0.45 -23.55
N ARG A 53 -6.72 0.57 -22.32
CA ARG A 53 -6.95 1.86 -21.64
C ARG A 53 -5.69 2.39 -20.97
N ILE A 54 -4.84 1.49 -20.48
CA ILE A 54 -3.49 1.75 -19.96
C ILE A 54 -2.56 0.70 -20.55
N THR A 55 -1.24 0.92 -20.50
CA THR A 55 -0.30 -0.15 -20.89
C THR A 55 0.02 -1.04 -19.69
N LEU A 56 0.28 -2.33 -19.94
CA LEU A 56 0.68 -3.26 -18.89
C LEU A 56 1.93 -2.79 -18.10
N PRO A 57 3.00 -2.26 -18.75
CA PRO A 57 4.14 -1.72 -18.02
C PRO A 57 3.79 -0.54 -17.11
N GLU A 58 2.90 0.37 -17.53
CA GLU A 58 2.46 1.49 -16.68
C GLU A 58 1.71 1.00 -15.45
N ALA A 59 0.80 0.03 -15.60
CA ALA A 59 0.07 -0.56 -14.49
C ALA A 59 1.01 -1.26 -13.49
N MET A 60 2.01 -1.99 -14.00
CA MET A 60 3.01 -2.67 -13.18
C MET A 60 3.88 -1.67 -12.41
N ILE A 61 4.36 -0.61 -13.06
CA ILE A 61 5.17 0.43 -12.43
C ILE A 61 4.35 1.17 -11.37
N ALA A 62 3.11 1.54 -11.68
CA ALA A 62 2.22 2.23 -10.74
C ALA A 62 1.92 1.37 -9.50
N ALA A 63 1.53 0.11 -9.68
CA ALA A 63 1.25 -0.80 -8.57
C ALA A 63 2.50 -1.04 -7.70
N SER A 64 3.65 -1.31 -8.32
CA SER A 64 4.90 -1.58 -7.61
C SER A 64 5.39 -0.34 -6.85
N ALA A 65 5.37 0.82 -7.49
CA ALA A 65 5.75 2.07 -6.83
C ALA A 65 4.81 2.41 -5.67
N GLY A 66 3.50 2.18 -5.85
CA GLY A 66 2.49 2.34 -4.81
C GLY A 66 2.80 1.47 -3.59
N ALA A 67 3.00 0.17 -3.81
CA ALA A 67 3.34 -0.78 -2.74
C ALA A 67 4.64 -0.38 -2.01
N ILE A 68 5.72 -0.08 -2.73
CA ILE A 68 7.02 0.29 -2.13
C ILE A 68 6.92 1.56 -1.29
N ILE A 69 6.23 2.59 -1.81
CA ILE A 69 6.03 3.84 -1.11
C ILE A 69 5.13 3.64 0.11
N GLY A 70 4.08 2.83 -0.04
CA GLY A 70 3.20 2.43 1.05
C GLY A 70 3.97 1.75 2.17
N ASP A 71 4.78 0.73 1.86
CA ASP A 71 5.62 0.02 2.83
C ASP A 71 6.59 0.97 3.53
N SER A 72 7.19 1.90 2.79
CA SER A 72 8.11 2.90 3.35
C SER A 72 7.39 3.80 4.35
N ILE A 73 6.21 4.33 3.99
CA ILE A 73 5.39 5.17 4.87
C ILE A 73 4.96 4.36 6.10
N GLY A 74 4.50 3.12 5.90
CA GLY A 74 4.07 2.24 6.99
C GLY A 74 5.19 1.88 7.94
N TYR A 75 6.41 1.70 7.44
CA TYR A 75 7.59 1.55 8.26
C TYR A 75 7.86 2.79 9.11
N PHE A 76 7.87 3.99 8.51
CA PHE A 76 8.12 5.23 9.27
C PHE A 76 7.03 5.52 10.31
N VAL A 77 5.76 5.29 9.95
CA VAL A 77 4.63 5.43 10.87
C VAL A 77 4.73 4.39 11.98
N GLY A 78 4.98 3.13 11.65
CA GLY A 78 5.17 2.04 12.62
C GLY A 78 6.38 2.26 13.53
N GLN A 79 7.48 2.81 13.02
CA GLN A 79 8.66 3.14 13.81
C GLN A 79 8.37 4.26 14.82
N LYS A 80 7.63 5.30 14.40
CA LYS A 80 7.35 6.46 15.24
C LYS A 80 6.19 6.23 16.24
N TRP A 81 5.18 5.46 15.85
CA TRP A 81 3.97 5.24 16.63
C TRP A 81 3.85 3.83 17.22
N GLY A 82 4.75 2.92 16.86
CA GLY A 82 4.70 1.51 17.27
C GLY A 82 4.77 1.33 18.78
N HIS A 83 5.64 2.08 19.47
CA HIS A 83 5.70 2.04 20.94
C HIS A 83 4.37 2.49 21.58
N ALA A 84 3.80 3.60 21.12
CA ALA A 84 2.52 4.11 21.63
C ALA A 84 1.33 3.17 21.34
N LEU A 85 1.37 2.45 20.21
CA LEU A 85 0.37 1.45 19.84
C LEU A 85 0.50 0.19 20.70
N ILE A 86 1.72 -0.31 20.89
CA ILE A 86 2.01 -1.46 21.75
C ILE A 86 1.57 -1.14 23.19
N ASP A 87 1.91 0.03 23.72
CA ASP A 87 1.51 0.45 25.07
C ASP A 87 -0.02 0.55 25.22
N ARG A 88 -0.73 0.98 24.18
CA ARG A 88 -2.22 1.01 24.18
C ARG A 88 -2.88 -0.36 24.06
N LEU A 89 -2.27 -1.28 23.31
CA LEU A 89 -2.81 -2.64 23.13
C LEU A 89 -2.46 -3.57 24.30
N THR A 90 -1.33 -3.31 24.96
CA THR A 90 -0.90 -3.96 26.20
C THR A 90 -1.84 -3.51 27.33
N GLY A 91 -2.80 -4.36 27.66
CA GLY A 91 -3.84 -4.08 28.67
C GLY A 91 -5.27 -4.21 28.17
N ARG A 92 -5.54 -4.05 26.86
CA ARG A 92 -6.89 -4.26 26.28
C ARG A 92 -7.03 -5.56 25.51
N PHE A 93 -5.97 -6.01 24.83
CA PHE A 93 -6.00 -7.22 23.99
C PHE A 93 -4.76 -8.11 24.11
N LEU A 94 -3.60 -7.56 24.47
CA LEU A 94 -2.35 -8.33 24.58
C LEU A 94 -1.97 -8.53 26.04
N LYS A 95 -1.63 -9.78 26.41
CA LYS A 95 -1.11 -10.12 27.73
C LYS A 95 0.33 -9.60 27.87
N PRO A 96 0.68 -8.93 28.99
CA PRO A 96 2.01 -8.34 29.20
C PRO A 96 3.17 -9.33 29.05
N GLU A 97 2.96 -10.58 29.45
CA GLU A 97 3.92 -11.70 29.38
C GLU A 97 4.33 -12.04 27.93
N SER A 98 3.39 -12.01 26.99
CA SER A 98 3.67 -12.29 25.57
C SER A 98 4.47 -11.16 24.90
N VAL A 99 4.24 -9.91 25.32
CA VAL A 99 4.95 -8.73 24.81
C VAL A 99 6.41 -8.75 25.27
N HIS A 100 6.66 -9.00 26.56
CA HIS A 100 8.02 -9.08 27.09
C HIS A 100 8.81 -10.23 26.46
N ALA A 101 8.18 -11.40 26.26
CA ALA A 101 8.80 -12.51 25.57
C ALA A 101 9.20 -12.12 24.13
N ALA A 102 8.28 -11.52 23.36
CA ALA A 102 8.56 -11.09 21.99
C ALA A 102 9.69 -10.04 21.91
N VAL A 103 9.69 -9.03 22.79
CA VAL A 103 10.74 -8.00 22.85
C VAL A 103 12.10 -8.62 23.20
N SER A 104 12.15 -9.53 24.16
CA SER A 104 13.39 -10.20 24.57
C SER A 104 13.99 -11.10 23.48
N PHE A 105 13.16 -11.68 22.60
CA PHE A 105 13.62 -12.43 21.43
C PHE A 105 14.26 -11.56 20.37
N VAL A 106 13.69 -10.38 20.08
CA VAL A 106 14.27 -9.42 19.12
C VAL A 106 15.57 -8.83 19.67
N ALA A 107 15.62 -8.49 20.95
CA ALA A 107 16.81 -7.93 21.60
C ALA A 107 17.99 -8.91 21.72
N ARG A 108 17.78 -10.21 21.46
CA ARG A 108 18.80 -11.27 21.50
C ARG A 108 19.46 -11.56 20.14
N ARG A 109 19.06 -10.87 19.07
CA ARG A 109 19.56 -11.10 17.71
C ARG A 109 20.40 -9.93 17.23
#